data_AF-A0A2W7B846-F1
#
_entry.id   AF-A0A2W7B846-F1
#
_cell.length_a   1.000
_cell.length_b   1.000
_cell.length_c   1.000
_cell.angle_alpha   90.00
_cell.angle_beta   90.00
_cell.angle_gamma   90.00
#
_symmetry.space_group_name_H-M   'P 1'
#
loop_
_entity.id
_entity.type
_entity.pdbx_description
1 polymer ?
#
loop_
_entity_poly.entity_id
_entity_poly.type
_entity_poly.pdbx_seq_one_letter_code
_entity_poly.pdbx_strand_id
1 'polypeptide(L)'
;MDVYFCKSALEEALLIYGKPDIFNSDQGSQFTSKEFTRCLKQENIKISMDEKGRCYDNILIERLWRSLKYELIYIYSFEDGKHLTEEVKKWFYFYNKERFHQALEYQMPEHVYGQSLNLT
;
A
#
# COMPACT_ATOMS: atom_id res chain seq x y z
N MET A 1 -11.62 -14.82 0.71
CA MET A 1 -10.52 -14.04 0.10
C MET A 1 -9.23 -14.78 0.40
N ASP A 2 -8.33 -14.89 -0.57
CA ASP A 2 -7.19 -15.80 -0.53
C ASP A 2 -5.99 -15.22 0.26
N VAL A 3 -5.56 -15.93 1.30
CA VAL A 3 -4.39 -15.56 2.12
C VAL A 3 -3.09 -15.67 1.32
N TYR A 4 -3.03 -16.58 0.35
CA TYR A 4 -1.84 -16.76 -0.47
C TYR A 4 -1.58 -15.56 -1.36
N PHE A 5 -2.63 -14.94 -1.92
CA PHE A 5 -2.50 -13.72 -2.70
C PHE A 5 -1.90 -12.58 -1.87
N CYS A 6 -2.42 -12.33 -0.66
CA CYS A 6 -1.89 -11.29 0.23
C CYS A 6 -0.44 -11.58 0.64
N LYS A 7 -0.11 -12.84 0.94
CA LYS A 7 1.25 -13.25 1.27
C LYS A 7 2.22 -13.01 0.10
N SER A 8 1.85 -13.41 -1.12
CA SER A 8 2.69 -13.20 -2.29
C SER A 8 2.93 -11.72 -2.57
N ALA A 9 1.91 -10.88 -2.43
CA ALA A 9 2.05 -9.43 -2.55
C ALA A 9 2.98 -8.83 -1.47
N LEU A 10 2.91 -9.34 -0.24
CA LEU A 10 3.84 -8.95 0.83
C LEU A 10 5.28 -9.34 0.49
N GLU A 11 5.51 -10.59 0.08
CA GLU A 11 6.86 -11.08 -0.27
C GLU A 11 7.48 -10.28 -1.43
N GLU A 12 6.69 -9.96 -2.45
CA GLU A 12 7.12 -9.09 -3.55
C GLU A 12 7.45 -7.67 -3.06
N ALA A 13 6.61 -7.07 -2.22
CA ALA A 13 6.86 -5.74 -1.67
C ALA A 13 8.15 -5.69 -0.84
N LEU A 14 8.39 -6.71 0.01
CA LEU A 14 9.63 -6.80 0.80
C LEU A 14 10.87 -6.97 -0.07
N LEU A 15 10.74 -7.67 -1.20
CA LEU A 15 11.84 -7.84 -2.16
C LEU A 15 12.16 -6.54 -2.89
N ILE A 16 11.14 -5.79 -3.33
CA ILE A 16 11.32 -4.58 -4.14
C ILE A 16 11.70 -3.37 -3.28
N TYR A 17 11.05 -3.20 -2.13
CA TYR A 17 11.13 -1.97 -1.33
C TYR A 17 11.92 -2.13 -0.03
N GLY A 18 12.29 -3.37 0.33
CA GLY A 18 12.96 -3.67 1.59
C GLY A 18 12.01 -3.90 2.75
N LYS A 19 12.58 -4.09 3.94
CA LYS A 19 11.84 -4.49 5.16
C LYS A 19 11.56 -3.25 6.01
N PRO A 20 10.29 -2.96 6.34
CA PRO A 20 9.98 -1.90 7.29
C PRO A 20 10.23 -2.38 8.73
N ASP A 21 10.44 -1.43 9.66
CA ASP A 21 10.50 -1.76 11.09
C ASP A 21 9.15 -2.24 11.63
N ILE A 22 8.05 -1.65 11.13
CA ILE A 22 6.68 -1.90 11.56
C ILE A 22 5.79 -2.07 10.32
N PHE A 23 5.01 -3.15 10.29
CA PHE A 23 3.91 -3.34 9.35
C PHE A 23 2.59 -3.01 10.07
N ASN A 24 1.90 -1.97 9.60
CA ASN A 24 0.58 -1.57 10.11
C ASN A 24 -0.53 -2.19 9.26
N SER A 25 -1.52 -2.80 9.89
CA SER A 25 -2.73 -3.29 9.20
C SER A 25 -3.97 -3.27 10.11
N ASP A 26 -5.15 -3.37 9.51
CA ASP A 26 -6.36 -3.70 10.24
C ASP A 26 -6.36 -5.18 10.74
N GLN A 27 -7.41 -5.57 11.46
CA GLN A 27 -7.64 -6.93 11.95
C GLN A 27 -8.33 -7.84 10.93
N GLY A 28 -8.21 -7.56 9.64
CA GLY A 28 -8.75 -8.42 8.57
C GLY A 28 -8.26 -9.85 8.70
N SER A 29 -9.12 -10.82 8.34
CA SER A 29 -8.82 -12.26 8.42
C SER A 29 -7.53 -12.68 7.68
N GLN A 30 -7.16 -11.93 6.64
CA GLN A 30 -5.99 -12.15 5.80
C GLN A 30 -4.72 -11.77 6.54
N PHE A 31 -4.72 -10.59 7.17
CA PHE A 31 -3.58 -10.05 7.91
C PHE A 31 -3.38 -10.71 9.27
N THR A 32 -4.47 -11.18 9.89
CA THR A 32 -4.44 -11.94 11.15
C THR A 32 -4.10 -13.43 10.96
N SER A 33 -4.00 -13.92 9.72
CA SER A 33 -3.66 -15.31 9.42
C SER A 33 -2.26 -15.69 9.92
N LYS A 34 -2.08 -16.98 10.24
CA LYS A 34 -0.78 -17.49 10.70
C LYS A 34 0.26 -17.41 9.59
N GLU A 35 -0.16 -17.66 8.35
CA GLU A 35 0.68 -17.65 7.16
C GLU A 35 1.27 -16.26 6.91
N PHE A 36 0.42 -15.22 6.97
CA PHE A 36 0.82 -13.83 6.77
C PHE A 36 1.69 -13.32 7.92
N THR A 37 1.25 -13.49 9.17
CA THR A 37 2.02 -13.03 10.34
C THR A 37 3.35 -13.76 10.50
N ARG A 38 3.45 -15.03 10.08
CA ARG A 38 4.72 -15.77 10.07
C ARG A 38 5.72 -15.16 9.09
N CYS A 39 5.28 -14.75 7.89
CA CYS A 39 6.14 -14.09 6.90
C CYS A 39 6.79 -12.83 7.51
N LEU A 40 5.99 -11.95 8.11
CA LEU A 40 6.50 -10.74 8.78
C LEU A 40 7.47 -11.05 9.92
N LYS A 41 7.14 -12.03 10.77
CA LYS A 41 7.99 -12.43 11.90
C LYS A 41 9.32 -13.03 11.48
N GLN A 42 9.35 -13.82 10.40
CA GLN A 42 10.59 -14.39 9.85
C GLN A 42 11.55 -13.30 9.38
N GLU A 43 11.01 -12.18 8.92
CA GLU A 43 11.77 -11.02 8.48
C GLU A 43 12.07 -10.01 9.61
N ASN A 44 11.76 -10.36 10.87
CA ASN A 44 11.90 -9.52 12.07
C ASN A 44 11.10 -8.20 12.03
N ILE A 45 10.02 -8.16 11.25
CA ILE A 45 9.14 -6.99 11.13
C ILE A 45 8.14 -6.99 12.30
N LYS A 46 8.03 -5.86 13.00
CA LYS A 46 7.03 -5.70 14.08
C LYS A 46 5.64 -5.57 13.45
N ILE A 47 4.67 -6.27 14.02
CA ILE A 47 3.29 -6.23 13.55
C ILE A 47 2.52 -5.29 14.47
N SER A 48 1.94 -4.24 13.90
CA SER A 48 1.04 -3.33 14.59
C SER A 48 -0.35 -3.50 13.96
N MET A 49 -1.29 -3.98 14.76
CA MET A 49 -2.68 -4.14 14.35
C MET A 49 -3.56 -3.34 15.29
N ASP A 50 -4.40 -2.50 14.72
CA ASP A 50 -5.26 -1.62 15.50
C ASP A 50 -6.18 -2.42 16.43
N GLU A 51 -6.46 -1.87 17.62
CA GLU A 51 -7.66 -2.26 18.37
C GLU A 51 -8.90 -1.88 17.54
N LYS A 52 -9.96 -2.70 17.59
CA LYS A 52 -11.25 -2.38 16.96
C LYS A 52 -11.67 -0.95 17.34
N GLY A 53 -11.55 0.01 16.41
CA GLY A 53 -12.00 1.40 16.60
C GLY A 53 -10.93 2.50 16.50
N ARG A 54 -9.63 2.19 16.32
CA ARG A 54 -8.64 3.21 15.96
C ARG A 54 -8.60 3.39 14.45
N CYS A 55 -9.44 4.27 13.93
CA CYS A 55 -9.50 4.56 12.49
C CYS A 55 -8.24 5.25 11.96
N TYR A 56 -7.41 5.84 12.82
CA TYR A 56 -6.33 6.76 12.43
C TYR A 56 -5.19 6.12 11.64
N ASP A 57 -4.82 4.87 11.97
CA ASP A 57 -3.68 4.20 11.34
C ASP A 57 -4.00 3.74 9.91
N ASN A 58 -5.28 3.47 9.61
CA ASN A 58 -5.74 3.14 8.26
C ASN A 58 -6.09 4.36 7.38
N ILE A 59 -6.14 5.58 7.94
CA ILE A 59 -6.55 6.79 7.20
C ILE A 59 -5.72 7.00 5.93
N LEU A 60 -4.43 6.73 5.98
CA LEU A 60 -3.54 6.95 4.83
C LEU A 60 -3.91 6.04 3.66
N ILE A 61 -4.12 4.75 3.93
CA ILE A 61 -4.50 3.75 2.94
C ILE A 61 -5.94 3.99 2.46
N GLU A 62 -6.87 4.33 3.35
CA GLU A 62 -8.23 4.70 2.96
C GLU A 62 -8.27 5.92 2.04
N ARG A 63 -7.46 6.94 2.33
CA ARG A 63 -7.35 8.15 1.50
C ARG A 63 -6.77 7.83 0.11
N LEU A 64 -5.76 6.96 0.05
CA LEU A 64 -5.21 6.48 -1.22
C LEU A 64 -6.30 5.78 -2.05
N TRP A 65 -7.00 4.81 -1.46
CA TRP A 65 -8.07 4.07 -2.16
C TRP A 65 -9.23 4.95 -2.56
N ARG A 66 -9.61 5.93 -1.75
CA ARG A 66 -10.64 6.91 -2.11
C ARG A 66 -10.23 7.69 -3.36
N SER A 67 -8.98 8.15 -3.41
CA SER A 67 -8.47 8.90 -4.57
C SER A 67 -8.53 8.03 -5.84
N LEU A 68 -7.99 6.81 -5.81
CA LEU A 68 -8.04 5.88 -6.94
C LEU A 68 -9.48 5.61 -7.41
N LYS A 69 -10.40 5.39 -6.46
CA LYS A 69 -11.79 5.06 -6.79
C LYS A 69 -12.48 6.23 -7.49
N TYR A 70 -12.38 7.43 -6.93
CA TYR A 70 -13.09 8.60 -7.45
C TYR A 70 -12.48 9.17 -8.72
N GLU A 71 -11.16 9.04 -8.89
CA GLU A 71 -10.44 9.64 -10.00
C GLU A 71 -10.23 8.67 -11.17
N LEU A 72 -10.41 7.36 -10.96
CA LEU A 72 -10.28 6.36 -12.02
C LEU A 72 -11.47 5.40 -12.05
N ILE A 73 -11.67 4.60 -10.99
CA ILE A 73 -12.57 3.44 -11.04
C ILE A 73 -14.04 3.81 -11.29
N TYR A 74 -14.53 4.91 -10.71
CA TYR A 74 -15.94 5.30 -10.81
C TYR A 74 -16.26 6.13 -12.05
N ILE A 75 -15.27 6.75 -12.66
CA ILE A 75 -15.50 7.67 -13.79
C ILE A 75 -15.08 7.09 -15.14
N TYR A 76 -14.43 5.92 -15.13
CA TYR A 76 -13.89 5.28 -16.32
C TYR A 76 -14.57 3.93 -16.57
N SER A 77 -14.85 3.63 -17.84
CA SER A 77 -15.31 2.31 -18.27
C SER A 77 -14.14 1.50 -18.80
N PHE A 78 -13.95 0.29 -18.30
CA PHE A 78 -12.89 -0.62 -18.74
C PHE A 78 -13.44 -1.66 -19.71
N GLU A 79 -12.66 -1.98 -20.73
CA GLU A 79 -13.02 -2.96 -21.75
C GLU A 79 -12.90 -4.39 -21.21
N ASP A 80 -11.82 -4.64 -20.46
CA ASP A 80 -11.54 -5.91 -19.81
C ASP A 80 -10.63 -5.72 -18.58
N GLY A 81 -10.26 -6.83 -17.93
CA GLY A 81 -9.37 -6.81 -16.77
C GLY A 81 -7.93 -6.37 -17.10
N LYS A 82 -7.47 -6.54 -18.34
CA LYS A 82 -6.14 -6.11 -18.77
C LYS A 82 -6.10 -4.59 -18.90
N HIS A 83 -7.10 -4.01 -19.55
CA HIS A 83 -7.28 -2.56 -19.65
C HIS A 83 -7.38 -1.94 -18.24
N LEU A 84 -8.19 -2.51 -17.33
CA LEU A 84 -8.22 -2.06 -15.94
C LEU A 84 -6.84 -2.09 -15.27
N THR A 85 -6.09 -3.18 -15.45
CA THR A 85 -4.75 -3.33 -14.86
C THR A 85 -3.77 -2.27 -15.39
N GLU A 86 -3.81 -1.97 -16.69
CA GLU A 86 -2.98 -0.96 -17.32
C GLU A 86 -3.32 0.45 -16.82
N GLU A 87 -4.60 0.80 -16.71
CA GLU A 87 -5.03 2.11 -16.20
C GLU A 87 -4.71 2.28 -14.71
N VAL A 88 -4.89 1.24 -13.90
CA VAL A 88 -4.48 1.28 -12.48
C VAL A 88 -2.97 1.49 -12.35
N LYS A 89 -2.15 0.84 -13.19
CA LYS A 89 -0.69 1.06 -13.21
C LYS A 89 -0.34 2.49 -13.59
N LYS A 90 -0.98 3.06 -14.62
CA LYS A 90 -0.79 4.46 -15.03
C LYS A 90 -1.17 5.42 -13.90
N TRP A 91 -2.29 5.17 -13.23
CA TRP A 91 -2.72 6.01 -12.11
C TRP A 91 -1.73 5.98 -10.94
N PHE A 92 -1.22 4.80 -10.57
CA PHE A 92 -0.20 4.71 -9.52
C PHE A 92 1.15 5.33 -9.91
N TYR A 93 1.51 5.29 -11.19
CA TYR A 93 2.67 6.03 -11.71
C TYR A 93 2.47 7.54 -11.50
N PHE A 94 1.35 8.09 -11.98
CA PHE A 94 0.98 9.49 -11.78
C PHE A 94 0.97 9.87 -10.29
N TYR A 95 0.28 9.09 -9.45
CA TYR A 95 0.17 9.36 -8.02
C TYR A 95 1.53 9.43 -7.32
N ASN A 96 2.45 8.51 -7.63
CA ASN A 96 3.74 8.45 -6.92
C ASN A 96 4.83 9.36 -7.52
N LYS A 97 4.79 9.60 -8.84
CA LYS A 97 5.91 10.20 -9.58
C LYS A 97 5.62 11.54 -10.23
N GLU A 98 4.37 12.00 -10.21
CA GLU A 98 3.98 13.25 -10.88
C GLU A 98 3.07 14.13 -10.01
N ARG A 99 2.28 13.52 -9.12
CA ARG A 99 1.38 14.26 -8.22
C ARG A 99 2.15 14.87 -7.06
N PHE A 100 1.99 16.18 -6.89
CA PHE A 100 2.43 16.89 -5.70
C PHE A 100 1.40 16.77 -4.57
N HIS A 101 1.88 16.52 -3.35
CA HIS A 101 1.02 16.42 -2.17
C HIS A 101 1.33 17.55 -1.19
N GLN A 102 0.31 18.34 -0.81
CA GLN A 102 0.47 19.40 0.19
C GLN A 102 1.01 18.87 1.53
N ALA A 103 0.61 17.66 1.94
CA ALA A 103 1.11 17.01 3.14
C ALA A 103 2.60 16.62 3.08
N LEU A 104 3.19 16.65 1.89
CA LEU A 104 4.60 16.36 1.61
C LEU A 104 5.33 17.63 1.13
N GLU A 105 4.95 18.81 1.64
CA GLU A 105 5.53 20.09 1.24
C GLU A 105 5.52 20.33 -0.28
N TYR A 106 4.47 19.85 -0.96
CA TYR A 106 4.35 19.85 -2.42
C TYR A 106 5.48 19.10 -3.12
N GLN A 107 5.94 17.99 -2.55
CA GLN A 107 6.81 17.02 -3.20
C GLN A 107 6.03 15.77 -3.65
N MET A 108 6.67 14.97 -4.50
CA MET A 108 6.14 13.72 -5.02
C MET A 108 6.42 12.57 -4.04
N PRO A 109 5.49 11.62 -3.81
CA PRO A 109 5.69 10.53 -2.85
C PRO A 109 6.97 9.73 -3.08
N GLU A 110 7.30 9.40 -4.33
CA GLU A 110 8.53 8.66 -4.64
C GLU A 110 9.79 9.46 -4.30
N HIS A 111 9.77 10.78 -4.50
CA HIS A 111 10.91 11.63 -4.17
C HIS A 111 11.17 11.65 -2.65
N VAL A 112 10.12 11.84 -1.85
CA VAL A 112 10.22 11.82 -0.38
C VAL A 112 10.64 10.44 0.12
N TYR A 113 10.08 9.37 -0.45
CA TYR A 113 10.44 8.00 -0.12
C TYR A 113 11.92 7.72 -0.41
N GLY A 114 12.42 8.10 -1.59
CA GLY A 114 13.82 7.93 -1.96
C GLY A 114 14.79 8.69 -1.06
N GLN A 115 14.42 9.91 -0.62
CA GLN A 115 15.21 10.64 0.36
C GLN A 115 15.26 9.93 1.73
N SER A 116 14.15 9.33 2.16
CA SER A 116 14.08 8.61 3.44
C SER A 116 14.91 7.32 3.48
N LEU A 117 15.20 6.73 2.31
CA LEU A 117 16.07 5.56 2.19
C LEU A 117 17.57 5.94 2.18
N ASN A 118 17.90 7.17 1.76
CA ASN A 118 19.26 7.71 1.82
C ASN A 118 19.56 8.30 3.21
N LEU A 119 19.47 7.48 4.25
CA LEU A 119 19.92 7.87 5.59
C LEU A 119 21.45 8.02 5.59
N THR A 120 21.87 9.28 5.37
CA THR A 120 23.24 9.84 5.28
C THR A 120 24.04 9.53 4.02
#